data_AF-A0A7V1P237-F1
#
_entry.id   AF-A0A7V1P237-F1
#
_cell.length_a   1.000
_cell.length_b   1.000
_cell.length_c   1.000
_cell.angle_alpha   90.00
_cell.angle_beta   90.00
_cell.angle_gamma   90.00
#
_symmetry.space_group_name_H-M   'P 1'
#
loop_
_entity.id
_entity.type
_entity.pdbx_description
1 polymer ?
#
loop_
_entity_poly.entity_id
_entity_poly.type
_entity_poly.pdbx_seq_one_letter_code
_entity_poly.pdbx_strand_id
1 'polypeptide(L)' 'MSLIHTSAVIEDGAILGENVSVGPFAYIGEKVKIGDNTTVASHAVIEG' A
#
# COMPACT_ATOMS: atom_id res chain seq x y z
N MET A 1 0.61 -13.16 5.19
CA MET A 1 1.93 -12.50 5.19
C MET A 1 1.84 -11.31 4.26
N SER A 2 2.09 -10.10 4.74
CA SER A 2 2.08 -8.90 3.91
C SER A 2 3.39 -8.78 3.12
N LEU A 3 3.32 -8.29 1.88
CA LEU A 3 4.46 -8.23 0.97
C LEU A 3 4.55 -6.83 0.37
N ILE A 4 5.39 -5.99 0.98
CA ILE A 4 5.60 -4.60 0.57
C ILE A 4 6.95 -4.52 -0.13
N HIS A 5 6.95 -4.11 -1.40
CA HIS A 5 8.19 -3.88 -2.12
C HIS A 5 8.94 -2.68 -1.54
N THR A 6 10.27 -2.78 -1.42
CA THR A 6 11.10 -1.72 -0.79
C THR A 6 11.07 -0.38 -1.52
N SER A 7 10.69 -0.37 -2.80
CA SER A 7 10.51 0.86 -3.59
C SER A 7 9.10 1.46 -3.52
N ALA A 8 8.17 0.83 -2.81
CA ALA A 8 6.88 1.43 -2.54
C ALA A 8 7.03 2.54 -1.50
N VAL A 9 6.26 3.61 -1.68
CA VAL A 9 6.19 4.74 -0.74
C VAL A 9 4.86 4.65 -0.01
N ILE A 10 4.93 4.57 1.31
CA ILE A 10 3.77 4.47 2.19
C ILE A 10 3.96 5.53 3.26
N GLU A 11 3.07 6.52 3.29
CA GLU A 11 3.08 7.58 4.31
C GLU A 11 2.70 7.02 5.69
N ASP A 12 3.27 7.58 6.76
CA ASP A 12 3.14 7.09 8.14
C ASP A 12 1.68 6.93 8.64
N GLY A 13 0.73 7.68 8.07
CA GLY A 13 -0.69 7.61 8.45
C GLY A 13 -1.48 6.50 7.75
N ALA A 14 -0.91 5.85 6.73
CA ALA A 14 -1.62 4.83 5.96
C ALA A 14 -1.92 3.60 6.83
N ILE A 15 -3.14 3.07 6.69
CA ILE A 15 -3.58 1.86 7.41
C ILE A 15 -3.69 0.71 6.43
N LEU A 16 -2.90 -0.35 6.66
CA LEU A 16 -2.90 -1.57 5.86
C LEU A 16 -3.52 -2.71 6.68
N GLY A 17 -4.52 -3.37 6.10
CA GLY A 17 -5.11 -4.58 6.66
C GLY A 17 -4.17 -5.80 6.60
N GLU A 18 -4.71 -6.97 6.92
CA GLU A 18 -3.97 -8.23 6.90
C GLU A 18 -3.77 -8.74 5.47
N ASN A 19 -2.64 -9.41 5.20
CA ASN A 19 -2.31 -10.02 3.91
C ASN A 19 -2.31 -9.02 2.73
N VAL A 20 -1.96 -7.76 2.97
CA VAL A 20 -1.82 -6.76 1.89
C VAL A 20 -0.51 -6.94 1.14
N SER A 21 -0.57 -6.86 -0.18
CA SER A 21 0.61 -6.84 -1.05
C SER A 21 0.71 -5.50 -1.77
N VAL A 22 1.90 -4.89 -1.76
CA VAL A 22 2.18 -3.59 -2.39
C VAL A 22 3.33 -3.73 -3.38
N GLY A 23 3.04 -3.51 -4.66
CA GLY A 23 3.99 -3.61 -5.76
C GLY A 23 5.02 -2.47 -5.78
N PRO A 24 6.12 -2.64 -6.54
CA PRO A 24 7.16 -1.63 -6.69
C PRO A 24 6.61 -0.28 -7.19
N PHE A 25 7.14 0.82 -6.66
CA PHE A 25 6.81 2.19 -7.05
C PHE A 25 5.33 2.59 -6.84
N ALA A 26 4.58 1.81 -6.06
CA ALA A 26 3.27 2.24 -5.61
C ALA A 26 3.39 3.36 -4.57
N TYR A 27 2.41 4.25 -4.53
CA TYR A 27 2.29 5.34 -3.56
C TYR A 27 0.99 5.22 -2.77
N ILE A 28 1.07 5.27 -1.44
CA ILE A 28 -0.06 5.22 -0.51
C ILE A 28 -0.01 6.44 0.41
N GLY A 29 -1.01 7.31 0.31
CA GLY A 29 -1.12 8.54 1.09
C GLY A 29 -1.50 8.36 2.56
N GLU A 30 -1.26 9.40 3.36
CA GLU A 30 -1.37 9.39 4.83
C GLU A 30 -2.77 9.08 5.39
N LYS A 31 -3.87 9.27 4.65
CA LYS A 31 -5.23 8.96 5.14
C LYS A 31 -5.84 7.73 4.47
N VAL A 32 -5.06 7.00 3.68
CA VAL A 32 -5.54 5.82 2.95
C VAL A 32 -5.72 4.63 3.89
N LYS A 33 -6.82 3.90 3.70
CA LYS A 33 -7.05 2.59 4.33
C LYS A 33 -7.17 1.52 3.26
N ILE A 34 -6.31 0.51 3.34
CA ILE A 34 -6.34 -0.67 2.48
C ILE A 34 -6.89 -1.85 3.27
N GLY A 35 -7.95 -2.48 2.75
CA GLY A 35 -8.59 -3.63 3.40
C GLY A 35 -7.81 -4.93 3.26
N ASP A 36 -8.22 -5.94 4.03
CA ASP A 36 -7.57 -7.25 4.07
C ASP A 36 -7.53 -7.92 2.69
N ASN A 37 -6.48 -8.70 2.42
CA ASN A 37 -6.27 -9.46 1.19
C ASN A 37 -6.26 -8.61 -0.10
N THR A 38 -5.96 -7.32 0.03
CA THR A 38 -5.85 -6.41 -1.12
C THR A 38 -4.45 -6.46 -1.74
N THR A 39 -4.40 -6.39 -3.07
CA THR A 39 -3.14 -6.23 -3.82
C THR A 39 -3.12 -4.87 -4.52
N VAL A 40 -2.12 -4.07 -4.20
CA VAL A 40 -1.80 -2.81 -4.86
C VAL A 40 -0.76 -3.09 -5.95
N ALA A 41 -1.14 -2.87 -7.21
CA ALA A 41 -0.25 -3.10 -8.34
C ALA A 41 0.91 -2.09 -8.41
N SER A 42 1.96 -2.45 -9.14
CA SER A 42 3.10 -1.57 -9.40
C SER A 42 2.65 -0.25 -10.02
N HIS A 43 3.29 0.86 -9.63
CA HIS A 43 2.96 2.22 -10.09
C HIS A 43 1.53 2.72 -9.77
N ALA A 44 0.77 2.03 -8.92
CA ALA A 44 -0.51 2.54 -8.47
C ALA A 44 -0.33 3.75 -7.52
N VAL A 45 -1.20 4.74 -7.64
CA VAL A 45 -1.25 5.92 -6.76
C VAL A 45 -2.60 5.93 -6.07
N ILE A 46 -2.59 5.85 -4.74
CA ILE A 46 -3.79 5.94 -3.91
C ILE A 46 -3.60 7.13 -2.97
N GLU A 47 -4.45 8.14 -3.14
CA GLU A 47 -4.40 9.41 -2.40
C GLU A 47 -5.83 9.82 -1.99
N GLY A 48 -5.93 10.55 -0.87
CA GLY A 48 -7.16 10.99 -0.22
C GLY A 48 -6.96 11.12 1.27
#